data_AF-A0A0G2HRI9-F1
#
_entry.id   AF-A0A0G2HRI9-F1
#
_cell.length_a   1.000
_cell.length_b   1.000
_cell.length_c   1.000
_cell.angle_alpha   90.00
_cell.angle_beta   90.00
_cell.angle_gamma   90.00
#
_symmetry.space_group_name_H-M   'P 1'
#
loop_
_entity.id
_entity.type
_entity.pdbx_description
1 polymer ?
#
loop_
_entity_poly.entity_id
_entity_poly.type
_entity_poly.pdbx_seq_one_letter_code
_entity_poly.pdbx_strand_id
1 'polypeptide(L)'
;MTCPPLDEFQIGWICALPIEAAAACAMIDTNFGNLDEQPAADSNIYTLGKIGKHNVVIACLPAGRIGPISAATVADNMVRTFSKSLRIALMIGIGGGIPSADHDIRLGDIVISTPVDSCGGVVQYDMGKFIAGGEFHHTGSLNSPPRSLLNAV
;
A
#
# COMPACT_ATOMS: atom_id res chain seq x y z
N MET A 1 -4.48 10.14 -25.65
CA MET A 1 -3.51 10.84 -24.78
C MET A 1 -2.23 10.03 -24.78
N THR A 2 -1.08 10.69 -24.84
CA THR A 2 0.23 10.02 -24.72
C THR A 2 0.52 9.71 -23.24
N CYS A 3 1.24 8.62 -22.97
CA CYS A 3 1.71 8.31 -21.61
C CYS A 3 2.63 9.45 -21.10
N PRO A 4 2.41 9.97 -19.89
CA PRO A 4 3.34 10.91 -19.26
C PRO A 4 4.72 10.28 -19.03
N PRO A 5 5.79 11.10 -18.90
CA PRO A 5 7.08 10.59 -18.44
C PRO A 5 6.98 10.02 -17.01
N LEU A 6 7.86 9.07 -16.67
CA LEU A 6 7.93 8.46 -15.33
C LEU A 6 8.04 9.48 -14.20
N ASP A 7 8.70 10.61 -14.48
CA ASP A 7 8.92 11.72 -13.57
C ASP A 7 7.63 12.52 -13.26
N GLU A 8 6.47 12.07 -13.73
CA GLU A 8 5.15 12.66 -13.42
C GLU A 8 4.23 11.73 -12.61
N PHE A 9 4.63 10.49 -12.29
CA PHE A 9 3.82 9.56 -11.49
C PHE A 9 4.08 9.73 -9.99
N GLN A 10 3.11 10.28 -9.28
CA GLN A 10 3.31 10.78 -7.91
C GLN A 10 2.75 9.87 -6.81
N ILE A 11 1.85 8.97 -7.18
CA ILE A 11 1.11 8.13 -6.23
C ILE A 11 1.30 6.66 -6.61
N GLY A 12 1.87 5.89 -5.69
CA GLY A 12 1.93 4.44 -5.76
C GLY A 12 0.71 3.81 -5.13
N TRP A 13 0.14 2.81 -5.78
CA TRP A 13 -0.93 1.96 -5.26
C TRP A 13 -0.44 0.52 -5.30
N ILE A 14 -0.22 -0.07 -4.14
CA ILE A 14 0.27 -1.44 -3.99
C ILE A 14 -0.90 -2.32 -3.53
N CYS A 15 -1.13 -3.41 -4.26
CA CYS A 15 -2.17 -4.40 -3.98
C CYS A 15 -1.55 -5.73 -3.53
N ALA A 16 -2.14 -6.41 -2.56
CA ALA A 16 -1.72 -7.75 -2.14
C ALA A 16 -2.18 -8.84 -3.12
N LEU A 17 -3.36 -8.68 -3.71
CA LEU A 17 -4.03 -9.71 -4.49
C LEU A 17 -4.34 -9.23 -5.92
N PRO A 18 -4.33 -10.15 -6.91
CA PRO A 18 -4.70 -9.80 -8.29
C PRO A 18 -6.11 -9.20 -8.43
N ILE A 19 -7.06 -9.61 -7.58
CA ILE A 19 -8.42 -9.06 -7.61
C ILE A 19 -8.48 -7.62 -7.09
N GLU A 20 -7.62 -7.26 -6.14
CA GLU A 20 -7.46 -5.88 -5.66
C GLU A 20 -6.81 -5.03 -6.75
N ALA A 21 -5.80 -5.56 -7.44
CA ALA A 21 -5.18 -4.88 -8.58
C ALA A 21 -6.16 -4.69 -9.74
N ALA A 22 -7.01 -5.68 -10.03
CA ALA A 22 -8.07 -5.55 -11.02
C ALA A 22 -9.06 -4.44 -10.65
N ALA A 23 -9.46 -4.34 -9.38
CA ALA A 23 -10.29 -3.25 -8.89
C ALA A 23 -9.59 -1.90 -9.00
N ALA A 24 -8.31 -1.81 -8.61
CA ALA A 24 -7.51 -0.59 -8.74
C ALA A 24 -7.41 -0.13 -10.21
N CYS A 25 -7.16 -1.05 -11.13
CA CYS A 25 -7.13 -0.77 -12.57
C CYS A 25 -8.49 -0.31 -13.11
N ALA A 26 -9.60 -0.85 -12.58
CA ALA A 26 -10.95 -0.43 -12.95
C ALA A 26 -11.30 0.99 -12.46
N MET A 27 -10.61 1.51 -11.45
CA MET A 27 -10.78 2.86 -10.93
C MET A 27 -10.03 3.93 -11.74
N ILE A 28 -9.21 3.53 -12.71
CA ILE A 28 -8.41 4.45 -13.53
C ILE A 28 -9.31 5.17 -14.55
N ASP A 29 -9.26 6.51 -14.59
CA ASP A 29 -9.94 7.31 -15.62
C ASP A 29 -9.23 7.26 -16.97
N THR A 30 -7.89 7.27 -16.96
CA THR A 30 -7.06 7.13 -18.17
C THR A 30 -5.98 6.09 -17.97
N ASN A 31 -6.09 4.97 -18.66
CA ASN A 31 -5.12 3.88 -18.63
C ASN A 31 -4.02 4.14 -19.68
N PHE A 32 -2.77 4.19 -19.23
CA PHE A 32 -1.60 4.40 -20.09
C PHE A 32 -0.88 3.10 -20.47
N GLY A 33 -1.38 1.95 -20.00
CA GLY A 33 -0.78 0.64 -20.21
C GLY A 33 0.20 0.24 -19.11
N ASN A 34 0.96 -0.81 -19.37
CA ASN A 34 2.02 -1.24 -18.48
C ASN A 34 3.31 -0.48 -18.76
N LEU A 35 4.18 -0.36 -17.76
CA LEU A 35 5.53 0.15 -17.97
C LEU A 35 6.35 -0.87 -18.76
N ASP A 36 6.87 -0.45 -19.92
CA ASP A 36 7.64 -1.32 -20.82
C ASP A 36 9.10 -1.48 -20.38
N GLU A 37 9.72 -0.42 -19.85
CA GLU A 37 11.13 -0.39 -19.48
C GLU A 37 11.33 0.07 -18.04
N GLN A 38 12.09 -0.73 -17.28
CA GLN A 38 12.49 -0.44 -15.90
C GLN A 38 13.86 -1.09 -15.62
N PRO A 39 14.56 -0.70 -14.54
CA PRO A 39 15.83 -1.32 -14.18
C PRO A 39 15.70 -2.84 -14.03
N ALA A 40 16.67 -3.61 -14.52
CA ALA A 40 16.63 -5.09 -14.49
C ALA A 40 16.54 -5.70 -13.09
N ALA A 41 16.90 -4.94 -12.05
CA ALA A 41 16.76 -5.36 -10.65
C ALA A 41 15.34 -5.18 -10.10
N ASP A 42 14.49 -4.41 -10.78
CA ASP A 42 13.09 -4.25 -10.43
C ASP A 42 12.26 -5.34 -11.12
N SER A 43 11.71 -6.25 -10.32
CA SER A 43 10.87 -7.36 -10.77
C SER A 43 9.37 -7.08 -10.72
N ASN A 44 8.97 -5.86 -10.36
CA ASN A 44 7.56 -5.49 -10.30
C ASN A 44 6.97 -5.38 -11.71
N ILE A 45 5.65 -5.57 -11.82
CA ILE A 45 4.88 -5.18 -13.00
C ILE A 45 4.07 -3.95 -12.61
N TYR A 46 4.22 -2.88 -13.39
CA TYR A 46 3.52 -1.63 -13.15
C TYR A 46 2.46 -1.37 -14.19
N THR A 47 1.25 -1.03 -13.73
CA THR A 47 0.22 -0.42 -14.57
C THR A 47 0.20 1.08 -14.32
N LEU A 48 0.29 1.87 -15.38
CA LEU A 48 0.32 3.32 -15.36
C LEU A 48 -1.06 3.87 -15.67
N GLY A 49 -1.52 4.81 -14.85
CA GLY A 49 -2.83 5.41 -15.05
C GLY A 49 -2.97 6.81 -14.51
N LYS A 50 -4.17 7.36 -14.67
CA LYS A 50 -4.58 8.64 -14.10
C LYS A 50 -5.94 8.52 -13.43
N ILE A 51 -6.06 9.07 -12.22
CA ILE A 51 -7.30 9.23 -11.47
C ILE A 51 -7.47 10.72 -11.17
N GLY A 52 -8.52 11.32 -11.72
CA GLY A 52 -8.74 12.77 -11.75
C GLY A 52 -7.53 13.50 -12.32
N LYS A 53 -6.84 14.27 -11.47
CA LYS A 53 -5.63 15.01 -11.83
C LYS A 53 -4.33 14.30 -11.45
N HIS A 54 -4.40 13.11 -10.88
CA HIS A 54 -3.26 12.40 -10.30
C HIS A 54 -2.80 11.27 -11.19
N ASN A 55 -1.52 11.27 -11.57
CA ASN A 55 -0.90 10.13 -12.23
C ASN A 55 -0.54 9.10 -11.16
N VAL A 56 -1.04 7.88 -11.34
CA VAL A 56 -0.93 6.76 -10.40
C VAL A 56 -0.15 5.62 -11.04
N VAL A 57 0.67 4.96 -10.24
CA VAL A 57 1.32 3.69 -10.60
C VAL A 57 0.77 2.59 -9.70
N ILE A 58 0.28 1.52 -10.30
CA ILE A 58 -0.25 0.35 -9.59
C ILE A 58 0.77 -0.79 -9.71
N ALA A 59 1.05 -1.46 -8.60
CA ALA A 59 1.77 -2.73 -8.57
C ALA A 59 1.02 -3.75 -7.71
N CYS A 60 1.14 -5.02 -8.06
CA CYS A 60 0.60 -6.12 -7.27
C CYS A 60 1.74 -6.98 -6.73
N LEU A 61 1.56 -7.52 -5.52
CA LEU A 61 2.46 -8.53 -4.98
C LEU A 61 2.49 -9.77 -5.91
N PRO A 62 3.63 -10.49 -5.99
CA PRO A 62 3.75 -11.69 -6.81
C PRO A 62 2.76 -12.78 -6.37
N ALA A 63 2.27 -13.55 -7.35
CA ALA A 63 1.33 -14.64 -7.09
C ALA A 63 1.89 -15.64 -6.06
N GLY A 64 1.09 -15.96 -5.04
CA GLY A 64 1.49 -16.88 -3.96
C GLY A 64 2.57 -16.33 -3.01
N ARG A 65 2.86 -15.02 -3.05
CA ARG A 65 3.80 -14.33 -2.17
C ARG A 65 3.11 -13.11 -1.54
N ILE A 66 2.25 -13.36 -0.57
CA ILE A 66 1.64 -12.31 0.26
C ILE A 66 2.50 -12.01 1.49
N GLY A 67 2.20 -10.90 2.16
CA GLY A 67 2.79 -10.55 3.46
C GLY A 67 3.79 -9.39 3.40
N PRO A 68 4.27 -8.95 4.58
CA PRO A 68 4.99 -7.69 4.73
C PRO A 68 6.34 -7.66 4.00
N ILE A 69 7.04 -8.80 3.89
CA ILE A 69 8.32 -8.89 3.17
C ILE A 69 8.11 -8.61 1.68
N SER A 70 7.13 -9.26 1.06
CA SER A 70 6.84 -9.05 -0.36
C SER A 70 6.32 -7.63 -0.62
N ALA A 71 5.48 -7.10 0.27
CA ALA A 71 5.02 -5.72 0.17
C ALA A 71 6.18 -4.72 0.25
N ALA A 72 7.14 -4.95 1.16
CA ALA A 72 8.33 -4.11 1.28
C ALA A 72 9.21 -4.16 0.03
N THR A 73 9.43 -5.34 -0.56
CA THR A 73 10.17 -5.47 -1.83
C THR A 73 9.49 -4.73 -2.97
N VAL A 74 8.17 -4.89 -3.12
CA VAL A 74 7.40 -4.18 -4.16
C VAL A 74 7.49 -2.67 -3.94
N ALA A 75 7.33 -2.19 -2.71
CA ALA A 75 7.42 -0.78 -2.37
C ALA A 75 8.82 -0.20 -2.63
N ASP A 76 9.89 -0.89 -2.24
CA ASP A 76 11.26 -0.44 -2.44
C ASP A 76 11.60 -0.31 -3.92
N ASN A 77 11.25 -1.32 -4.72
CA ASN A 77 11.39 -1.28 -6.16
C ASN A 77 10.61 -0.10 -6.80
N MET A 78 9.36 0.12 -6.37
CA MET A 78 8.55 1.25 -6.84
C MET A 78 9.21 2.59 -6.50
N VAL A 79 9.70 2.75 -5.27
CA VAL A 79 10.43 3.96 -4.85
C VAL A 79 11.68 4.17 -5.71
N ARG A 80 12.43 3.11 -6.04
CA ARG A 80 13.62 3.22 -6.87
C ARG A 80 13.29 3.62 -8.31
N THR A 81 12.30 2.96 -8.92
CA THR A 81 11.91 3.18 -10.32
C THR A 81 11.26 4.56 -10.52
N PHE A 82 10.48 5.05 -9.56
CA PHE A 82 9.80 6.35 -9.62
C PHE A 82 10.45 7.41 -8.70
N SER A 83 11.75 7.27 -8.43
CA SER A 83 12.47 8.04 -7.39
C SER A 83 12.43 9.56 -7.52
N LYS A 84 12.20 10.10 -8.72
CA LYS A 84 12.15 11.54 -8.97
C LYS A 84 10.79 12.18 -8.68
N SER A 85 9.73 11.39 -8.63
CA SER A 85 8.35 11.88 -8.70
C SER A 85 7.41 11.27 -7.68
N LEU A 86 7.66 10.03 -7.24
CA LEU A 86 6.83 9.34 -6.27
C LEU A 86 6.86 10.09 -4.93
N ARG A 87 5.68 10.53 -4.49
CA ARG A 87 5.52 11.29 -3.23
C ARG A 87 4.99 10.42 -2.11
N ILE A 88 4.12 9.49 -2.46
CA ILE A 88 3.44 8.57 -1.53
C ILE A 88 3.25 7.22 -2.21
N ALA A 89 3.27 6.15 -1.43
CA ALA A 89 2.80 4.84 -1.83
C ALA A 89 1.77 4.36 -0.79
N LEU A 90 0.65 3.82 -1.27
CA LEU A 90 -0.46 3.34 -0.46
C LEU A 90 -0.58 1.84 -0.65
N MET A 91 -0.59 1.09 0.45
CA MET A 91 -1.03 -0.30 0.45
C MET A 91 -2.56 -0.31 0.56
N ILE A 92 -3.24 -0.76 -0.48
CA ILE A 92 -4.71 -0.76 -0.55
C ILE A 92 -5.17 -2.14 -0.98
N GLY A 93 -6.07 -2.72 -0.21
CA GLY A 93 -6.60 -4.06 -0.44
C GLY A 93 -7.79 -4.35 0.45
N ILE A 94 -8.30 -5.57 0.35
CA ILE A 94 -9.37 -6.05 1.22
C ILE A 94 -8.80 -6.57 2.54
N GLY A 95 -9.59 -6.49 3.60
CA GLY A 95 -9.24 -6.98 4.93
C GLY A 95 -10.40 -7.69 5.60
N GLY A 96 -10.09 -8.50 6.61
CA GLY A 96 -11.08 -9.03 7.54
C GLY A 96 -11.34 -8.03 8.68
N GLY A 97 -12.58 -7.97 9.15
CA GLY A 97 -12.97 -7.17 10.31
C GLY A 97 -13.30 -8.06 11.52
N ILE A 98 -13.04 -7.56 12.73
CA ILE A 98 -13.43 -8.20 13.99
C ILE A 98 -14.40 -7.24 14.70
N PRO A 99 -15.72 -7.30 14.42
CA PRO A 99 -16.69 -6.42 15.07
C PRO A 99 -16.79 -6.71 16.57
N SER A 100 -17.09 -5.68 17.36
CA SER A 100 -17.39 -5.79 18.79
C SER A 100 -18.52 -4.84 19.18
N ALA A 101 -18.98 -4.92 20.44
CA ALA A 101 -20.00 -4.00 20.94
C ALA A 101 -19.57 -2.53 20.88
N ASP A 102 -18.25 -2.27 21.00
CA ASP A 102 -17.67 -0.93 20.98
C ASP A 102 -17.20 -0.52 19.56
N HIS A 103 -17.12 -1.47 18.62
CA HIS A 103 -16.62 -1.25 17.27
C HIS A 103 -17.55 -1.91 16.23
N ASP A 104 -18.46 -1.12 15.67
CA ASP A 104 -19.42 -1.54 14.64
C ASP A 104 -18.75 -1.62 13.26
N ILE A 105 -17.93 -2.65 13.04
CA ILE A 105 -17.24 -2.92 11.77
C ILE A 105 -18.13 -3.79 10.88
N ARG A 106 -18.41 -3.32 9.66
CA ARG A 106 -19.31 -3.97 8.70
C ARG A 106 -18.62 -4.22 7.35
N LEU A 107 -19.18 -5.17 6.59
CA LEU A 107 -18.75 -5.39 5.21
C LEU A 107 -19.01 -4.14 4.38
N GLY A 108 -17.97 -3.68 3.67
CA GLY A 108 -18.01 -2.47 2.87
C GLY A 108 -17.39 -1.24 3.57
N ASP A 109 -17.10 -1.32 4.87
CA ASP A 109 -16.39 -0.25 5.56
C ASP A 109 -14.96 -0.11 5.01
N ILE A 110 -14.52 1.14 4.90
CA ILE A 110 -13.15 1.50 4.54
C ILE A 110 -12.42 1.92 5.80
N VAL A 111 -11.36 1.18 6.14
CA VAL A 111 -10.51 1.50 7.29
C VAL A 111 -9.26 2.21 6.81
N ILE A 112 -8.97 3.35 7.40
CA ILE A 112 -7.77 4.14 7.13
C ILE A 112 -6.85 4.06 8.33
N SER A 113 -5.60 3.64 8.11
CA SER A 113 -4.58 3.61 9.15
C SER A 113 -4.44 5.01 9.77
N THR A 114 -4.80 5.14 11.04
CA THR A 114 -4.73 6.40 11.80
C THR A 114 -3.96 6.15 13.10
N PRO A 115 -2.95 6.96 13.43
CA PRO A 115 -2.19 6.76 14.65
C PRO A 115 -3.06 7.00 15.89
N VAL A 116 -2.95 6.13 16.88
CA VAL A 116 -3.64 6.20 18.18
C VAL A 116 -2.63 5.86 19.28
N ASP A 117 -2.55 6.71 20.30
CA ASP A 117 -1.58 6.61 21.39
C ASP A 117 -0.14 6.42 20.88
N SER A 118 0.49 5.28 21.20
CA SER A 118 1.84 4.91 20.76
C SER A 118 1.88 4.11 19.45
N CYS A 119 0.73 3.83 18.84
CA CYS A 119 0.62 3.04 17.62
C CYS A 119 0.56 3.93 16.38
N GLY A 120 1.36 3.63 15.36
CA GLY A 120 1.38 4.34 14.07
C GLY A 120 0.15 4.11 13.18
N GLY A 121 -0.85 3.37 13.65
CA GLY A 121 -2.08 3.05 12.92
C GLY A 121 -2.09 1.67 12.25
N VAL A 122 -0.92 1.02 12.11
CA VAL A 122 -0.81 -0.41 11.79
C VAL A 122 0.01 -1.09 12.87
N VAL A 123 -0.54 -2.19 13.42
CA VAL A 123 0.11 -3.01 14.44
C VAL A 123 0.36 -4.39 13.86
N GLN A 124 1.63 -4.82 13.86
CA GLN A 124 1.97 -6.20 13.51
C GLN A 124 1.76 -7.10 14.73
N TYR A 125 0.59 -7.75 14.81
CA TYR A 125 0.13 -8.50 15.98
C TYR A 125 1.07 -9.64 16.41
N ASP A 126 1.78 -10.27 15.46
CA ASP A 126 2.71 -11.37 15.72
C ASP A 126 4.15 -10.92 16.01
N MET A 127 4.43 -9.61 15.97
CA MET A 127 5.77 -9.06 16.21
C MET A 127 6.00 -8.71 17.67
N GLY A 128 6.50 -9.69 18.42
CA GLY A 128 6.85 -9.51 19.82
C GLY A 128 7.62 -10.70 20.38
N LYS A 129 7.83 -10.66 21.69
CA LYS A 129 8.49 -11.74 22.42
C LYS A 129 7.72 -12.06 23.69
N PHE A 130 7.69 -13.33 24.05
CA PHE A 130 7.26 -13.72 25.38
C PHE A 130 8.36 -13.41 26.39
N ILE A 131 8.01 -12.68 27.44
CA ILE A 131 8.91 -12.41 28.56
C ILE A 131 8.70 -13.44 29.67
N ALA A 132 9.60 -13.46 30.66
CA ALA A 132 9.44 -14.32 31.84
C ALA A 132 8.08 -14.04 32.51
N GLY A 133 7.29 -15.09 32.71
CA GLY A 133 5.90 -14.98 33.19
C GLY A 133 4.83 -15.21 32.11
N GLY A 134 5.21 -15.39 30.85
CA GLY A 134 4.27 -15.75 29.77
C GLY A 134 3.53 -14.58 29.13
N GLU A 135 3.86 -13.35 29.51
CA GLU A 135 3.31 -12.14 28.90
C GLU A 135 3.94 -11.89 27.52
N PHE A 136 3.11 -11.54 26.53
CA PHE A 136 3.58 -11.15 25.21
C PHE A 136 3.89 -9.65 25.20
N HIS A 137 5.12 -9.30 24.83
CA HIS A 137 5.55 -7.91 24.71
C HIS A 137 5.84 -7.58 23.25
N HIS A 138 5.09 -6.61 22.70
CA HIS A 138 5.38 -6.06 21.37
C HIS A 138 6.76 -5.39 21.36
N THR A 139 7.60 -5.74 20.39
CA THR A 139 8.99 -5.25 20.31
C THR A 139 9.26 -4.33 19.12
N GLY A 140 8.22 -3.82 18.47
CA GLY A 140 8.35 -2.95 17.31
C GLY A 140 7.09 -2.14 17.05
N SER A 141 7.22 -1.14 16.19
CA SER A 141 6.11 -0.36 15.66
C SER A 141 6.39 0.00 14.20
N LEU A 142 5.32 0.17 13.42
CA LEU A 142 5.40 0.73 12.08
C LEU A 142 5.28 2.26 12.16
N ASN A 143 5.85 2.96 11.17
CA ASN A 143 5.73 4.41 11.08
C ASN A 143 4.28 4.85 10.90
N SER A 144 3.95 6.01 11.45
CA SER A 144 2.66 6.66 11.19
C SER A 144 2.57 7.19 9.75
N PRO A 145 1.37 7.23 9.15
CA PRO A 145 1.16 7.92 7.89
C PRO A 145 1.63 9.38 7.98
N PRO A 146 2.18 9.94 6.88
CA PRO A 146 2.59 11.33 6.85
C PRO A 146 1.40 12.27 7.07
N ARG A 147 1.64 13.42 7.72
CA ARG A 147 0.62 14.42 8.06
C ARG A 147 -0.25 14.85 6.88
N SER A 148 0.32 14.89 5.67
CA SER A 148 -0.43 15.24 4.45
C SER A 148 -1.57 14.27 4.14
N LEU A 149 -1.42 12.98 4.48
CA LEU A 149 -2.47 11.98 4.32
C LEU A 149 -3.46 12.02 5.49
N LEU A 150 -2.96 12.24 6.71
CA LEU A 150 -3.83 12.35 7.89
C LEU A 150 -4.79 13.56 7.81
N ASN A 151 -4.37 14.65 7.17
CA ASN A 151 -5.25 15.81 6.94
C ASN A 151 -6.40 15.54 5.95
N ALA A 152 -6.40 14.41 5.24
CA ALA A 152 -7.42 14.06 4.26
C ALA A 152 -8.53 13.15 4.82
N VAL A 153 -8.43 12.79 6.12
CA VAL A 153 -9.36 11.92 6.85
C VAL A 153 -10.25 12.75 7.76
#